data_AF-A0A7G7MN82-F1
#
_entry.id   AF-A0A7G7MN82-F1
#
_cell.length_a   1.000
_cell.length_b   1.000
_cell.length_c   1.000
_cell.angle_alpha   90.00
_cell.angle_beta   90.00
_cell.angle_gamma   90.00
#
_symmetry.space_group_name_H-M   'P 1'
#
loop_
_entity.id
_entity.type
_entity.pdbx_description
1 polymer ?
#
loop_
_entity_poly.entity_id
_entity_poly.type
_entity_poly.pdbx_seq_one_letter_code
_entity_poly.pdbx_strand_id
1 'polypeptide(L)'
;MDTNWTLGVLSAGAENVQPLAGGTAATRSEAVEAASDALVVAAMDRGRQEYRVRVADTLIVVIPGLTEQGEVDLFDLAATVPRFERARR
;
A
#
# COMPACT_ATOMS: atom_id res chain seq x y z
N MET A 1 -8.53 -16.25 13.16
CA MET A 1 -8.77 -16.32 11.71
C MET A 1 -7.82 -15.30 11.12
N ASP A 2 -6.93 -15.73 10.23
CA ASP A 2 -5.85 -14.87 9.75
C ASP A 2 -6.40 -13.79 8.81
N THR A 3 -5.71 -12.65 8.78
CA THR A 3 -6.06 -11.51 7.94
C THR A 3 -5.15 -11.47 6.72
N ASN A 4 -5.76 -11.57 5.54
CA ASN A 4 -5.04 -11.52 4.27
C ASN A 4 -4.71 -10.07 3.90
N TRP A 5 -3.57 -9.87 3.25
CA TRP A 5 -3.21 -8.61 2.63
C TRP A 5 -2.56 -8.81 1.26
N THR A 6 -2.71 -7.83 0.38
CA THR A 6 -2.11 -7.83 -0.96
C THR A 6 -1.71 -6.41 -1.36
N LEU A 7 -0.62 -6.30 -2.09
CA LEU A 7 -0.14 -5.09 -2.74
C LEU A 7 0.00 -5.37 -4.24
N GLY A 8 -0.55 -4.46 -5.05
CA GLY A 8 -0.30 -4.41 -6.48
C GLY A 8 -0.01 -3.01 -6.96
N VAL A 9 0.46 -2.89 -8.20
CA VAL A 9 0.72 -1.62 -8.87
C VAL A 9 -0.03 -1.57 -10.19
N LEU A 10 -0.61 -0.41 -10.48
CA LEU A 10 -1.14 -0.07 -11.79
C LEU A 10 -0.17 0.91 -12.43
N SER A 11 0.70 0.39 -13.30
CA SER A 11 1.65 1.23 -14.05
C SER A 11 0.93 2.10 -15.07
N ALA A 12 1.46 3.29 -15.34
CA ALA A 12 0.92 4.17 -16.37
C ALA A 12 0.77 3.45 -17.72
N GLY A 13 -0.44 3.51 -18.29
CA GLY A 13 -0.76 2.87 -19.57
C GLY A 13 -1.12 1.38 -19.48
N ALA A 14 -1.07 0.77 -18.29
CA ALA A 14 -1.59 -0.58 -18.08
C ALA A 14 -3.08 -0.54 -17.66
N GLU A 15 -3.87 -1.48 -18.15
CA GLU A 15 -5.27 -1.65 -17.73
C GLU A 15 -5.40 -2.53 -16.47
N ASN A 16 -4.40 -3.35 -16.22
CA ASN A 16 -4.43 -4.38 -15.19
C ASN A 16 -3.44 -4.09 -14.06
N VAL A 17 -3.89 -4.36 -12.83
CA VAL A 17 -3.04 -4.31 -11.63
C VAL A 17 -2.09 -5.50 -11.65
N GLN A 18 -0.79 -5.21 -11.55
CA GLN A 18 0.25 -6.22 -11.41
C GLN A 18 0.44 -6.53 -9.92
N PRO A 19 0.37 -7.80 -9.50
CA PRO A 19 0.65 -8.17 -8.12
C PRO A 19 2.13 -7.95 -7.80
N LEU A 20 2.41 -7.35 -6.63
CA LEU A 20 3.78 -7.11 -6.15
C LEU A 20 4.11 -7.93 -4.91
N ALA A 21 3.21 -7.95 -3.93
CA ALA A 21 3.42 -8.67 -2.67
C ALA A 21 2.08 -9.04 -2.04
N GLY A 22 2.10 -9.94 -1.08
CA GLY A 22 0.93 -10.32 -0.30
C GLY A 22 1.25 -11.38 0.73
N GLY A 23 0.32 -11.60 1.64
CA GLY A 23 0.48 -12.58 2.70
C GLY A 23 -0.71 -12.64 3.64
N THR A 24 -0.52 -13.30 4.76
CA THR A 24 -1.49 -13.46 5.84
C THR A 24 -0.83 -13.10 7.17
N ALA A 25 -1.57 -12.50 8.09
CA ALA A 25 -1.09 -12.22 9.45
C ALA A 25 -2.13 -12.64 10.50
N ALA A 26 -1.71 -12.86 11.74
CA ALA A 26 -2.60 -13.35 12.80
C ALA A 26 -3.63 -12.29 13.19
N THR A 27 -3.27 -11.00 13.04
CA THR A 27 -4.16 -9.88 13.32
C THR A 27 -4.26 -8.92 12.15
N ARG A 28 -5.33 -8.10 12.14
CA ARG A 28 -5.47 -7.02 11.15
C ARG A 28 -4.37 -5.98 11.27
N SER A 29 -3.92 -5.66 12.50
CA SER A 29 -2.85 -4.68 12.72
C SER A 29 -1.53 -5.16 12.11
N GLU A 30 -1.15 -6.42 12.32
CA GLU A 30 0.03 -7.02 11.68
C GLU A 30 -0.09 -7.07 10.15
N ALA A 31 -1.29 -7.35 9.61
CA ALA A 31 -1.51 -7.34 8.16
C ALA A 31 -1.40 -5.92 7.57
N VAL A 32 -1.85 -4.91 8.32
CA VAL A 32 -1.71 -3.49 7.97
C VAL A 32 -0.23 -3.10 7.97
N GLU A 33 0.53 -3.44 9.02
CA GLU A 33 1.97 -3.18 9.11
C GLU A 33 2.73 -3.82 7.93
N ALA A 34 2.53 -5.12 7.69
CA ALA A 34 3.18 -5.84 6.59
C ALA A 34 2.85 -5.26 5.21
N ALA A 35 1.59 -4.86 4.97
CA ALA A 35 1.19 -4.22 3.72
C ALA A 35 1.82 -2.83 3.53
N SER A 36 2.11 -2.14 4.63
CA SER A 36 2.74 -0.81 4.65
C SER A 36 4.21 -0.88 4.30
N ASP A 37 4.92 -1.78 4.94
CA ASP A 37 6.34 -2.00 4.68
C ASP A 37 6.53 -2.41 3.22
N ALA A 38 5.67 -3.30 2.71
CA ALA A 38 5.67 -3.69 1.31
C ALA A 38 5.39 -2.50 0.37
N LEU A 39 4.45 -1.61 0.73
CA LEU A 39 4.15 -0.41 -0.06
C LEU A 39 5.32 0.57 -0.11
N VAL A 40 5.98 0.82 1.03
CA VAL A 40 7.16 1.70 1.10
C VAL A 40 8.29 1.13 0.25
N VAL A 41 8.60 -0.15 0.39
CA VAL A 41 9.63 -0.82 -0.42
C VAL A 41 9.28 -0.75 -1.91
N ALA A 42 8.03 -0.99 -2.29
CA ALA A 42 7.61 -0.91 -3.69
C ALA A 42 7.73 0.52 -4.25
N ALA A 43 7.36 1.54 -3.46
CA ALA A 43 7.47 2.93 -3.85
C ALA A 43 8.93 3.42 -3.95
N MET A 44 9.82 2.92 -3.11
CA MET A 44 11.26 3.16 -3.23
C MET A 44 11.83 2.60 -4.54
N ASP A 45 11.41 1.40 -4.93
CA ASP A 45 11.92 0.70 -6.13
C ASP A 45 11.32 1.23 -7.44
N ARG A 46 10.00 1.48 -7.47
CA ARG A 46 9.25 1.81 -8.70
C ARG A 46 8.85 3.28 -8.80
N GLY A 47 9.11 4.06 -7.77
CA GLY A 47 8.76 5.46 -7.71
C GLY A 47 7.26 5.71 -7.60
N ARG A 48 6.82 6.87 -8.10
CA ARG A 48 5.43 7.31 -8.03
C ARG A 48 4.57 6.59 -9.06
N GLN A 49 3.78 5.62 -8.58
CA GLN A 49 2.78 4.89 -9.35
C GLN A 49 1.47 4.84 -8.56
N GLU A 50 0.41 4.31 -9.16
CA GLU A 50 -0.79 3.95 -8.42
C GLU A 50 -0.62 2.56 -7.80
N TYR A 51 -0.65 2.51 -6.47
CA TYR A 51 -0.58 1.27 -5.70
C TYR A 51 -1.96 0.89 -5.18
N ARG A 52 -2.28 -0.40 -5.26
CA ARG A 52 -3.54 -1.00 -4.79
C ARG A 52 -3.21 -1.88 -3.60
N VAL A 53 -3.57 -1.42 -2.40
CA VAL A 53 -3.34 -2.16 -1.16
C VAL A 53 -4.66 -2.66 -0.64
N ARG A 54 -4.77 -3.97 -0.40
CA ARG A 54 -5.93 -4.58 0.22
C ARG A 54 -5.53 -5.24 1.53
N VAL A 55 -6.30 -5.00 2.58
CA VAL A 55 -6.21 -5.70 3.87
C VAL A 55 -7.61 -6.20 4.23
N ALA A 56 -7.76 -7.50 4.41
CA ALA A 56 -9.06 -8.18 4.49
C ALA A 56 -10.00 -7.77 3.34
N ASP A 57 -11.11 -7.12 3.69
CA ASP A 57 -12.17 -6.60 2.83
C ASP A 57 -11.91 -5.16 2.35
N THR A 58 -10.92 -4.47 2.90
CA THR A 58 -10.67 -3.05 2.65
C THR A 58 -9.64 -2.86 1.54
N LEU A 59 -10.02 -2.23 0.44
CA LEU A 59 -9.12 -1.81 -0.64
C LEU A 59 -8.86 -0.30 -0.52
N ILE A 60 -7.60 0.09 -0.56
CA ILE A 60 -7.15 1.47 -0.66
C ILE A 60 -6.29 1.64 -1.91
N VAL A 61 -6.50 2.75 -2.60
CA VAL A 61 -5.67 3.21 -3.72
C VAL A 61 -4.75 4.28 -3.20
N VAL A 62 -3.45 4.13 -3.43
CA VAL A 62 -2.43 5.05 -2.93
C VAL A 62 -1.58 5.53 -4.10
N ILE A 63 -1.50 6.84 -4.28
CA ILE A 63 -0.56 7.48 -5.20
C ILE A 63 0.35 8.32 -4.31
N PRO A 64 1.65 7.96 -4.16
CA PRO A 64 2.56 8.72 -3.32
C PRO A 64 2.65 10.19 -3.75
N GLY A 65 2.79 11.05 -2.74
CA GLY A 65 3.16 12.44 -2.96
C GLY A 65 4.59 12.55 -3.48
N LEU A 66 4.97 13.78 -3.80
CA LEU A 66 6.36 14.13 -4.06
C LEU A 66 6.83 15.12 -3.00
N THR A 67 8.09 15.03 -2.60
CA THR A 67 8.76 16.06 -1.81
C THR A 67 8.97 17.32 -2.63
N GLU A 68 9.39 18.41 -1.99
CA GLU A 68 9.75 19.66 -2.68
C GLU A 68 10.88 19.47 -3.71
N GLN A 69 11.73 18.46 -3.51
CA GLN A 69 12.82 18.11 -4.42
C GLN A 69 12.36 17.25 -5.60
N GLY A 70 11.07 16.86 -5.65
CA GLY A 70 10.50 16.02 -6.70
C GLY A 70 10.71 14.52 -6.49
N GLU A 71 11.19 14.11 -5.32
CA GLU A 71 11.37 12.71 -4.94
C GLU A 71 10.08 12.13 -4.37
N VAL A 72 9.92 10.80 -4.32
CA VAL A 72 8.74 10.19 -3.70
C VAL A 72 8.70 10.50 -2.20
N ASP A 73 7.59 11.04 -1.72
CA ASP A 73 7.37 11.24 -0.29
C ASP A 73 6.97 9.92 0.39
N LEU A 74 7.98 9.27 1.00
CA LEU A 74 7.82 8.01 1.71
C LEU A 74 7.33 8.21 3.15
N PHE A 75 7.50 9.41 3.73
CA PHE A 75 7.13 9.69 5.11
C PHE A 75 5.60 9.77 5.25
N ASP A 76 4.96 10.52 4.35
CA ASP A 76 3.50 10.61 4.28
C ASP A 76 2.87 9.29 3.76
N LEU A 77 3.63 8.51 3.00
CA LEU A 77 3.20 7.20 2.53
C LEU A 77 3.01 6.21 3.69
N ALA A 78 3.96 6.16 4.64
CA ALA A 78 3.84 5.36 5.86
C ALA A 78 2.64 5.82 6.73
N ALA A 79 2.33 7.12 6.73
CA ALA A 79 1.20 7.69 7.45
C ALA A 79 -0.18 7.43 6.80
N THR A 80 -0.22 6.95 5.55
CA THR A 80 -1.49 6.61 4.86
C THR A 80 -2.15 5.37 5.44
N VAL A 81 -1.37 4.53 6.09
CA VAL A 81 -1.75 3.20 6.57
C VAL A 81 -2.67 3.21 7.80
N PRO A 82 -2.47 4.05 8.82
CA PRO A 82 -3.45 4.22 9.91
C PRO A 82 -4.90 4.49 9.44
N ARG A 83 -5.10 4.92 8.18
CA ARG A 83 -6.46 5.04 7.59
C ARG A 83 -7.15 3.68 7.38
N PHE A 84 -6.42 2.57 7.25
CA PHE A 84 -6.99 1.21 7.21
C PHE A 84 -7.75 0.84 8.49
N GLU A 85 -7.34 1.42 9.63
CA GLU A 85 -8.01 1.21 10.93
C GLU A 85 -9.25 2.10 11.09
N ARG A 86 -9.23 3.31 10.50
CA ARG A 86 -10.32 4.29 10.62
C ARG A 86 -11.47 4.06 9.65
N ALA A 87 -11.24 3.37 8.52
CA ALA A 87 -12.26 3.12 7.49
C ALA A 87 -13.42 2.18 7.94
N ARG A 88 -13.45 1.76 9.21
CA ARG A 88 -14.44 0.82 9.76
C ARG A 88 -15.08 1.29 11.07
N ARG A 89 -15.45 2.58 11.15
CA ARG A 89 -16.42 3.06 12.14
C ARG A 89 -17.78 3.23 11.49
#